data_AF-A0A031I2G5-F1
#
_entry.id   AF-A0A031I2G5-F1
#
_cell.length_a   1.000
_cell.length_b   1.000
_cell.length_c   1.000
_cell.angle_alpha   90.00
_cell.angle_beta   90.00
_cell.angle_gamma   90.00
#
_symmetry.space_group_name_H-M   'P 1'
#
loop_
_entity.id
_entity.type
_entity.pdbx_description
1 polymer ?
#
loop_
_entity_poly.entity_id
_entity_poly.type
_entity_poly.pdbx_seq_one_letter_code
_entity_poly.pdbx_strand_id
1 'polypeptide(L)'
;MNAVAAPRPVFPDAGYLYRETAISVAINAVLSLIFFLLVFGTPASVRVAGAGGYGMDFVPQSLMIALMASLVPGAIAAAKLRRAGLAAAEARAALLRRSLATALLGAGVGAAIGWLLALLLPVAAIPLVPALFARILYGALLAAIVTPIGLRRALRRPYRTKEPR
;
A
#
# COMPACT_ATOMS: atom_id res chain seq x y z
N MET A 1 -42.58 -1.34 21.19
CA MET A 1 -41.31 -1.93 20.71
C MET A 1 -40.67 -0.94 19.76
N ASN A 2 -39.66 -0.19 20.22
CA ASN A 2 -38.97 0.78 19.37
C ASN A 2 -37.95 0.05 18.50
N ALA A 3 -38.14 0.09 17.19
CA ALA A 3 -37.19 -0.46 16.23
C ALA A 3 -35.84 0.25 16.41
N VAL A 4 -34.85 -0.47 16.93
CA VAL A 4 -33.47 0.02 16.99
C VAL A 4 -33.01 0.22 15.55
N ALA A 5 -32.93 1.49 15.12
CA ALA A 5 -32.48 1.84 13.79
C ALA A 5 -31.11 1.20 13.53
N ALA A 6 -31.01 0.42 12.46
CA ALA A 6 -29.76 -0.25 12.11
C ALA A 6 -28.63 0.78 11.97
N PRO A 7 -27.43 0.52 12.53
CA PRO A 7 -26.30 1.43 12.44
C PRO A 7 -25.99 1.69 10.97
N ARG A 8 -26.10 2.96 10.55
CA ARG A 8 -25.79 3.35 9.17
C ARG A 8 -24.29 3.18 8.95
N PRO A 9 -23.86 2.47 7.89
CA PRO A 9 -22.46 2.48 7.50
C PRO A 9 -22.03 3.92 7.25
N VAL A 10 -21.01 4.38 7.97
CA VAL A 10 -20.31 5.63 7.65
C VAL A 10 -19.48 5.34 6.41
N PHE A 11 -20.13 5.35 5.24
CA PHE A 11 -19.42 5.38 3.98
C PHE A 11 -18.79 6.75 3.86
N PRO A 12 -17.46 6.85 3.75
CA PRO A 12 -16.86 8.10 3.35
C PRO A 12 -17.34 8.42 1.94
N ASP A 13 -17.57 9.70 1.68
CA ASP A 13 -17.80 10.19 0.35
C ASP A 13 -16.63 9.79 -0.59
N ALA A 14 -16.90 9.80 -1.90
CA ALA A 14 -15.86 9.52 -2.88
C ALA A 14 -14.63 10.44 -2.68
N GLY A 15 -14.88 11.70 -2.24
CA GLY A 15 -13.85 12.68 -1.91
C GLY A 15 -12.85 12.20 -0.85
N TYR A 16 -13.30 11.55 0.22
CA TYR A 16 -12.42 10.97 1.21
C TYR A 16 -11.51 9.89 0.62
N LEU A 17 -12.06 8.97 -0.20
CA LEU A 17 -11.25 7.93 -0.84
C LEU A 17 -10.19 8.54 -1.76
N TYR A 18 -10.57 9.51 -2.59
CA TYR A 18 -9.61 10.19 -3.47
C TYR A 18 -8.51 10.90 -2.70
N ARG A 19 -8.88 11.63 -1.63
CA ARG A 19 -7.92 12.36 -0.79
C ARG A 19 -6.93 11.42 -0.12
N GLU A 20 -7.39 10.33 0.49
CA GLU A 20 -6.48 9.40 1.17
C GLU A 20 -5.62 8.59 0.19
N THR A 21 -6.18 8.24 -0.99
CA THR A 21 -5.37 7.65 -2.06
C THR A 21 -4.30 8.62 -2.56
N ALA A 22 -4.64 9.90 -2.78
CA ALA A 22 -3.69 10.91 -3.23
C ALA A 22 -2.56 11.14 -2.20
N ILE A 23 -2.90 11.23 -0.90
CA ILE A 23 -1.91 11.32 0.17
C ILE A 23 -1.00 10.10 0.18
N SER A 24 -1.56 8.89 0.05
CA SER A 24 -0.78 7.66 -0.02
C SER A 24 0.15 7.61 -1.23
N VAL A 25 -0.32 8.04 -2.40
CA VAL A 25 0.50 8.15 -3.62
C VAL A 25 1.66 9.12 -3.41
N ALA A 26 1.39 10.30 -2.85
CA ALA A 26 2.42 11.30 -2.57
C ALA A 26 3.47 10.79 -1.58
N ILE A 27 3.06 10.17 -0.47
CA ILE A 27 3.97 9.59 0.52
C ILE A 27 4.84 8.50 -0.12
N ASN A 28 4.24 7.57 -0.88
CA ASN A 28 5.00 6.50 -1.51
C ASN A 28 5.94 7.01 -2.61
N ALA A 29 5.58 8.06 -3.34
CA ALA A 29 6.47 8.71 -4.30
C ALA A 29 7.71 9.32 -3.61
N VAL A 30 7.49 10.07 -2.52
CA VAL A 30 8.58 10.68 -1.72
C VAL A 30 9.46 9.61 -1.08
N LEU A 31 8.87 8.58 -0.48
CA LEU A 31 9.65 7.47 0.10
C LEU A 31 10.43 6.70 -0.98
N SER A 32 9.85 6.49 -2.16
CA SER A 32 10.55 5.83 -3.26
C SER A 32 11.77 6.62 -3.72
N LEU A 33 11.67 7.96 -3.77
CA LEU A 33 12.80 8.84 -4.02
C LEU A 33 13.88 8.72 -2.93
N ILE A 34 13.48 8.85 -1.66
CA ILE A 34 14.43 8.78 -0.53
C ILE A 34 15.16 7.43 -0.51
N PHE A 35 14.42 6.31 -0.59
CA PHE A 35 15.03 4.99 -0.59
C PHE A 35 15.91 4.76 -1.81
N PHE A 36 15.54 5.27 -2.99
CA PHE A 36 16.41 5.18 -4.16
C PHE A 36 17.75 5.87 -3.92
N LEU A 37 17.73 7.09 -3.39
CA LEU A 37 18.95 7.84 -3.08
C LEU A 37 19.77 7.17 -1.98
N LEU A 38 19.13 6.54 -0.99
CA LEU A 38 19.83 5.80 0.06
C LEU A 38 20.48 4.51 -0.44
N VAL A 39 19.81 3.78 -1.35
CA VAL A 39 20.30 2.48 -1.87
C VAL A 39 21.33 2.67 -2.98
N PHE A 40 21.06 3.59 -3.90
CA PHE A 40 21.88 3.76 -5.11
C PHE A 40 22.80 4.97 -5.05
N GLY A 41 22.52 5.97 -4.20
CA GLY A 41 23.24 7.25 -4.20
C GLY A 41 22.90 8.09 -5.43
N THR A 42 23.90 8.84 -5.93
CA THR A 42 23.80 9.66 -7.15
C THR A 42 24.81 9.27 -8.25
N PRO A 43 24.99 7.97 -8.59
CA PRO A 43 25.89 7.54 -9.66
C PRO A 43 25.32 7.94 -11.03
N ALA A 44 26.16 7.93 -12.07
CA ALA A 44 25.69 8.19 -13.44
C ALA A 44 24.65 7.15 -13.93
N SER A 45 24.75 5.89 -13.46
CA SER A 45 23.87 4.80 -13.83
C SER A 45 23.75 3.75 -12.72
N VAL A 46 22.62 3.05 -12.68
CA VAL A 46 22.35 1.94 -11.74
C VAL A 46 22.34 0.60 -12.48
N ARG A 47 22.94 -0.42 -11.88
CA ARG A 47 22.96 -1.78 -12.44
C ARG A 47 21.56 -2.38 -12.43
N VAL A 48 21.14 -3.05 -13.49
CA VAL A 48 19.78 -3.62 -13.60
C VAL A 48 19.63 -4.90 -12.77
N ALA A 49 20.59 -5.83 -12.93
CA ALA A 49 20.57 -7.15 -12.33
C ALA A 49 21.70 -7.35 -11.28
N GLY A 50 21.58 -8.42 -10.50
CA GLY A 50 22.52 -8.79 -9.44
C GLY A 50 22.10 -8.32 -8.05
N ALA A 51 22.83 -8.76 -7.03
CA ALA A 51 22.62 -8.32 -5.65
C ALA A 51 22.83 -6.80 -5.55
N GLY A 52 21.84 -6.09 -4.99
CA GLY A 52 21.84 -4.63 -4.96
C GLY A 52 21.51 -3.95 -6.30
N GLY A 53 21.11 -4.71 -7.32
CA GLY A 53 20.64 -4.16 -8.60
C GLY A 53 19.25 -3.54 -8.52
N TYR A 54 18.95 -2.65 -9.46
CA TYR A 54 17.69 -1.92 -9.60
C TYR A 54 16.47 -2.85 -9.59
N GLY A 55 16.54 -3.99 -10.29
CA GLY A 55 15.45 -4.98 -10.33
C GLY A 55 15.14 -5.61 -8.97
N MET A 56 16.16 -5.86 -8.13
CA MET A 56 15.96 -6.50 -6.82
C MET A 56 15.22 -5.59 -5.83
N ASP A 57 15.33 -4.28 -6.01
CA ASP A 57 14.76 -3.29 -5.09
C ASP A 57 13.23 -3.13 -5.27
N PHE A 58 12.67 -3.64 -6.37
CA PHE A 58 11.21 -3.71 -6.55
C PHE A 58 10.55 -4.63 -5.52
N VAL A 59 11.24 -5.65 -5.01
CA VAL A 59 10.68 -6.58 -4.01
C VAL A 59 10.42 -5.88 -2.68
N PRO A 60 11.44 -5.34 -1.96
CA PRO A 60 11.22 -4.66 -0.70
C PRO A 60 10.33 -3.42 -0.86
N GLN A 61 10.45 -2.68 -1.97
CA GLN A 61 9.59 -1.52 -2.24
C GLN A 61 8.12 -1.95 -2.35
N SER A 62 7.80 -2.94 -3.18
CA SER A 62 6.41 -3.36 -3.40
C SER A 62 5.78 -3.98 -2.16
N LEU A 63 6.56 -4.75 -1.40
CA LEU A 63 6.15 -5.31 -0.12
C LEU A 63 5.74 -4.19 0.84
N MET A 64 6.58 -3.18 0.99
CA MET A 64 6.34 -2.08 1.93
C MET A 64 5.13 -1.23 1.53
N ILE A 65 5.03 -0.88 0.24
CA ILE A 65 3.90 -0.09 -0.28
C ILE A 65 2.58 -0.84 -0.04
N ALA A 66 2.51 -2.12 -0.42
CA ALA A 66 1.31 -2.92 -0.26
C ALA A 66 0.95 -3.17 1.21
N LEU A 67 1.95 -3.35 2.08
CA LEU A 67 1.74 -3.45 3.52
C LEU A 67 1.15 -2.15 4.09
N MET A 68 1.76 -1.01 3.80
CA MET A 68 1.32 0.29 4.33
C MET A 68 -0.06 0.66 3.80
N ALA A 69 -0.33 0.45 2.51
CA ALA A 69 -1.60 0.72 1.87
C ALA A 69 -2.76 -0.14 2.41
N SER A 70 -2.48 -1.29 3.01
CA SER A 70 -3.50 -2.19 3.56
C SER A 70 -3.63 -2.11 5.08
N LEU A 71 -2.51 -1.96 5.80
CA LEU A 71 -2.45 -1.96 7.25
C LEU A 71 -2.90 -0.62 7.84
N VAL A 72 -2.41 0.50 7.31
CA VAL A 72 -2.68 1.84 7.87
C VAL A 72 -4.17 2.18 7.80
N PRO A 73 -4.86 2.05 6.65
CA PRO A 73 -6.29 2.29 6.59
C PRO A 73 -7.10 1.35 7.49
N GLY A 74 -6.70 0.08 7.56
CA GLY A 74 -7.37 -0.91 8.42
C GLY A 74 -7.23 -0.60 9.91
N ALA A 75 -6.06 -0.15 10.33
CA ALA A 75 -5.80 0.26 11.72
C ALA A 75 -6.57 1.53 12.08
N ILE A 76 -6.60 2.54 11.20
CA ILE A 76 -7.36 3.78 11.41
C ILE A 76 -8.86 3.47 11.51
N ALA A 77 -9.39 2.64 10.61
CA ALA A 77 -10.78 2.21 10.65
C ALA A 77 -11.09 1.48 11.97
N ALA A 78 -10.28 0.49 12.35
CA ALA A 78 -10.46 -0.24 13.60
C ALA A 78 -10.42 0.69 14.83
N ALA A 79 -9.52 1.68 14.86
CA ALA A 79 -9.43 2.65 15.95
C ALA A 79 -10.68 3.55 16.05
N LYS A 80 -11.18 4.06 14.91
CA LYS A 80 -12.41 4.88 14.87
C LYS A 80 -13.62 4.10 15.40
N LEU A 81 -13.75 2.83 15.04
CA LEU A 81 -14.86 1.98 15.46
C LEU A 81 -14.83 1.64 16.95
N ARG A 82 -13.63 1.36 17.48
CA ARG A 82 -13.44 1.17 18.92
C ARG A 82 -13.85 2.41 19.70
N ARG A 83 -13.48 3.61 19.22
CA ARG A 83 -13.87 4.89 19.84
C ARG A 83 -15.39 5.12 19.78
N ALA A 84 -16.05 4.67 18.73
CA ALA A 84 -17.51 4.76 18.57
C ALA A 84 -18.30 3.68 19.34
N GLY A 85 -17.65 2.83 20.13
CA GLY A 85 -18.31 1.75 20.87
C GLY A 85 -18.85 0.60 20.00
N LEU A 86 -18.51 0.59 18.70
CA LEU A 86 -18.95 -0.42 17.75
C LEU A 86 -18.04 -1.65 17.85
N ALA A 87 -18.61 -2.80 18.23
CA ALA A 87 -17.85 -4.01 18.58
C ALA A 87 -17.28 -4.79 17.37
N ALA A 88 -17.55 -4.38 16.13
CA ALA A 88 -17.10 -5.08 14.93
C ALA A 88 -15.73 -4.58 14.40
N ALA A 89 -14.82 -4.20 15.30
CA ALA A 89 -13.43 -3.97 14.92
C ALA A 89 -12.82 -5.29 14.42
N GLU A 90 -12.18 -5.27 13.26
CA GLU A 90 -11.40 -6.42 12.79
C GLU A 90 -10.46 -6.89 13.89
N ALA A 91 -10.48 -8.20 14.21
CA ALA A 91 -9.47 -8.74 15.10
C ALA A 91 -8.09 -8.39 14.55
N ARG A 92 -7.20 -7.85 15.39
CA ARG A 92 -5.86 -7.40 14.98
C ARG A 92 -5.14 -8.46 14.13
N ALA A 93 -5.28 -9.74 14.49
CA ALA A 93 -4.70 -10.86 13.76
C ALA A 93 -5.25 -11.03 12.33
N ALA A 94 -6.55 -10.77 12.09
CA ALA A 94 -7.14 -10.83 10.76
C ALA A 94 -6.64 -9.68 9.87
N LEU A 95 -6.54 -8.47 10.43
CA LEU A 95 -5.97 -7.31 9.74
C LEU A 95 -4.51 -7.57 9.35
N LEU A 96 -3.70 -8.05 10.29
CA LEU A 96 -2.29 -8.36 10.04
C LEU A 96 -2.14 -9.43 8.96
N ARG A 97 -2.90 -10.52 9.03
CA ARG A 97 -2.85 -11.61 8.04
C ARG A 97 -3.22 -11.12 6.64
N ARG A 98 -4.27 -10.32 6.52
CA ARG A 98 -4.68 -9.72 5.23
C ARG A 98 -3.63 -8.77 4.69
N SER A 99 -3.09 -7.92 5.56
CA SER A 99 -2.08 -6.93 5.17
C SER A 99 -0.80 -7.63 4.73
N LEU A 100 -0.39 -8.70 5.43
CA LEU A 100 0.72 -9.55 5.05
C LEU A 100 0.47 -10.26 3.72
N ALA A 101 -0.71 -10.85 3.50
CA ALA A 101 -1.04 -11.47 2.23
C ALA A 101 -0.99 -10.47 1.06
N THR A 102 -1.49 -9.25 1.27
CA THR A 102 -1.43 -8.17 0.27
C THR A 102 0.01 -7.74 0.02
N ALA A 103 0.83 -7.64 1.08
CA ALA A 103 2.24 -7.31 1.00
C ALA A 103 3.05 -8.37 0.24
N LEU A 104 2.79 -9.66 0.49
CA LEU A 104 3.43 -10.78 -0.21
C LEU A 104 3.05 -10.81 -1.69
N LEU A 105 1.78 -10.55 -2.02
CA LEU A 105 1.36 -10.41 -3.42
C LEU A 105 2.06 -9.22 -4.09
N GLY A 106 2.15 -8.07 -3.41
CA GLY A 106 2.91 -6.92 -3.88
C GLY A 106 4.37 -7.26 -4.12
N ALA A 107 5.01 -7.96 -3.17
CA ALA A 107 6.39 -8.42 -3.29
C ALA A 107 6.59 -9.35 -4.50
N GLY A 108 5.65 -10.27 -4.74
CA GLY A 108 5.67 -11.16 -5.90
C GLY A 108 5.55 -10.41 -7.23
N VAL A 109 4.66 -9.42 -7.32
CA VAL A 109 4.54 -8.53 -8.49
C VAL A 109 5.84 -7.74 -8.70
N GLY A 110 6.39 -7.17 -7.63
CA GLY A 110 7.68 -6.48 -7.68
C GLY A 110 8.82 -7.39 -8.16
N ALA A 111 8.87 -8.62 -7.67
CA ALA A 111 9.86 -9.62 -8.10
C ALA A 111 9.71 -9.97 -9.58
N ALA A 112 8.48 -10.18 -10.05
CA ALA A 112 8.20 -10.47 -11.45
C ALA A 112 8.61 -9.31 -12.36
N ILE A 113 8.33 -8.06 -11.97
CA ILE A 113 8.76 -6.86 -12.71
C ILE A 113 10.28 -6.74 -12.72
N GLY A 114 10.93 -6.89 -11.55
CA GLY A 114 12.39 -6.84 -11.44
C GLY A 114 13.08 -7.91 -12.29
N TRP A 115 12.54 -9.12 -12.30
CA TRP A 115 13.03 -10.22 -13.13
C TRP A 115 12.79 -9.96 -14.63
N LEU A 116 11.61 -9.46 -15.00
CA LEU A 116 11.30 -9.10 -16.38
C LEU A 116 12.23 -8.00 -16.89
N LEU A 117 12.53 -6.98 -16.07
CA LEU A 117 13.51 -5.96 -16.40
C LEU A 117 14.90 -6.57 -16.62
N ALA A 118 15.32 -7.49 -15.76
CA ALA A 118 16.62 -8.17 -15.91
C ALA A 118 16.70 -9.05 -17.17
N LEU A 119 15.59 -9.61 -17.63
CA LEU A 119 15.54 -10.43 -18.85
C LEU A 119 15.41 -9.60 -20.14
N LEU A 120 14.57 -8.57 -20.14
CA LEU A 120 14.19 -7.86 -21.36
C LEU A 120 15.06 -6.66 -21.68
N LEU A 121 15.75 -6.07 -20.69
CA LEU A 121 16.66 -4.97 -20.97
C LEU A 121 18.04 -5.53 -21.32
N PRO A 122 18.51 -5.38 -22.58
CA PRO A 122 19.86 -5.82 -22.97
C PRO A 122 20.97 -4.91 -22.39
N VAL A 123 20.64 -4.07 -21.40
CA VAL A 123 21.53 -3.10 -20.79
C VAL A 123 21.87 -3.53 -19.37
N ALA A 124 23.16 -3.59 -19.06
CA ALA A 124 23.64 -3.90 -17.72
C ALA A 124 23.30 -2.78 -16.70
N ALA A 125 23.09 -1.56 -17.18
CA ALA A 125 22.80 -0.40 -16.36
C ALA A 125 21.82 0.57 -17.04
N ILE A 126 21.02 1.26 -16.24
CA ILE A 126 20.08 2.31 -16.66
C ILE A 126 20.59 3.64 -16.12
N PRO A 127 20.55 4.74 -16.90
CA PRO A 127 20.90 6.07 -16.39
C PRO A 127 20.06 6.45 -15.16
N LEU A 128 20.64 7.21 -14.24
CA LEU A 128 20.04 7.52 -12.95
C LEU A 128 18.63 8.10 -13.03
N VAL A 129 18.45 9.11 -13.90
CA VAL A 129 17.18 9.86 -13.99
C VAL A 129 16.02 8.98 -14.49
N PRO A 130 16.14 8.23 -15.60
CA PRO A 130 15.14 7.24 -16.01
C PRO A 130 14.84 6.19 -14.95
N ALA A 131 15.86 5.67 -14.26
CA ALA A 131 15.67 4.68 -13.20
C ALA A 131 14.88 5.26 -12.01
N LEU A 132 15.23 6.47 -11.57
CA LEU A 132 14.51 7.16 -10.51
C LEU A 132 13.05 7.43 -10.91
N PHE A 133 12.83 7.95 -12.12
CA PHE A 133 11.49 8.24 -12.62
C PHE A 133 10.62 6.99 -12.68
N ALA A 134 11.14 5.90 -13.26
CA ALA A 134 10.44 4.63 -13.34
C ALA A 134 10.07 4.09 -11.95
N ARG A 135 10.95 4.22 -10.96
CA ARG A 135 10.69 3.78 -9.58
C ARG A 135 9.61 4.61 -8.90
N ILE A 136 9.66 5.92 -9.03
CA ILE A 136 8.64 6.83 -8.47
C ILE A 136 7.29 6.53 -9.10
N LEU A 137 7.25 6.43 -10.43
CA LEU A 137 6.03 6.13 -11.18
C LEU A 137 5.45 4.76 -10.77
N TYR A 138 6.29 3.74 -10.66
CA TYR A 138 5.89 2.43 -10.17
C TYR A 138 5.28 2.48 -8.78
N GLY A 139 5.97 3.11 -7.82
CA GLY A 139 5.48 3.23 -6.44
C GLY A 139 4.16 4.00 -6.34
N ALA A 140 4.02 5.07 -7.13
CA ALA A 140 2.79 5.86 -7.23
C ALA A 140 1.64 5.03 -7.80
N LEU A 141 1.85 4.30 -8.90
CA LEU A 141 0.83 3.44 -9.51
C LEU A 141 0.40 2.32 -8.56
N LEU A 142 1.36 1.65 -7.92
CA LEU A 142 1.06 0.59 -6.96
C LEU A 142 0.23 1.12 -5.79
N ALA A 143 0.59 2.27 -5.22
CA ALA A 143 -0.19 2.91 -4.17
C ALA A 143 -1.60 3.32 -4.65
N ALA A 144 -1.71 3.89 -5.86
CA ALA A 144 -2.98 4.29 -6.45
C ALA A 144 -3.94 3.11 -6.65
N ILE A 145 -3.42 1.90 -6.91
CA ILE A 145 -4.21 0.68 -7.06
C ILE A 145 -4.56 0.07 -5.70
N VAL A 146 -3.56 -0.13 -4.83
CA VAL A 146 -3.74 -0.91 -3.60
C VAL A 146 -4.48 -0.13 -2.51
N THR A 147 -4.20 1.17 -2.37
CA THR A 147 -4.80 2.00 -1.30
C THR A 147 -6.32 2.10 -1.37
N PRO A 148 -6.97 2.41 -2.52
CA PRO A 148 -8.43 2.46 -2.57
C PRO A 148 -9.08 1.09 -2.32
N ILE A 149 -8.42 -0.02 -2.70
CA ILE A 149 -8.89 -1.38 -2.39
C ILE A 149 -8.83 -1.62 -0.88
N GLY A 150 -7.72 -1.25 -0.24
CA GLY A 150 -7.53 -1.33 1.22
C GLY A 150 -8.56 -0.51 1.99
N LEU A 151 -8.74 0.76 1.59
CA LEU A 151 -9.74 1.67 2.15
C LEU A 151 -11.16 1.12 2.00
N ARG A 152 -11.58 0.73 0.79
CA ARG A 152 -12.93 0.19 0.55
C ARG A 152 -13.21 -1.04 1.41
N ARG A 153 -12.24 -1.95 1.55
CA ARG A 153 -12.38 -3.15 2.39
C ARG A 153 -12.44 -2.84 3.89
N ALA A 154 -11.69 -1.83 4.35
CA ALA A 154 -11.74 -1.38 5.73
C ALA A 154 -13.10 -0.73 6.06
N LEU A 155 -13.70 -0.02 5.10
CA LEU A 155 -14.92 0.77 5.28
C LEU A 155 -16.21 -0.02 5.04
N ARG A 156 -16.21 -1.06 4.21
CA ARG A 156 -17.40 -1.89 3.90
C ARG A 156 -17.87 -2.81 5.04
N ARG A 157 -17.31 -2.70 6.24
CA ARG A 157 -17.63 -3.64 7.33
C ARG A 157 -18.96 -3.29 8.00
N PRO A 158 -19.93 -4.22 8.06
CA PRO A 158 -21.13 -4.05 8.87
C PRO A 158 -20.77 -3.94 10.35
N TYR A 159 -21.30 -2.93 11.05
CA TYR A 159 -21.13 -2.79 12.49
C TYR A 159 -22.35 -3.35 13.21
N ARG A 160 -22.11 -4.17 14.25
CA ARG A 160 -23.16 -4.56 15.21
C ARG A 160 -23.03 -3.64 16.41
N THR A 161 -24.11 -2.95 16.79
CA THR A 161 -24.18 -2.17 18.03
C THR A 161 -24.02 -3.13 19.22
N LYS A 162 -23.27 -2.73 20.25
CA LYS A 162 -23.33 -3.42 21.54
C LYS A 162 -24.74 -3.20 22.08
N GLU A 163 -25.49 -4.27 22.35
CA GLU A 163 -26.70 -4.15 23.16
C GLU A 163 -26.28 -3.70 24.57
N PRO A 164 -27.00 -2.73 25.15
CA PRO A 164 -26.80 -2.37 26.55
C PRO A 164 -27.10 -3.60 27.41
N ARG A 165 -26.14 -3.97 28.27
CA ARG A 165 -26.39 -4.92 29.36
C ARG A 165 -26.98 -4.19 30.55
#